data_AF-A0A7W2RLY7-F1
#
_entry.id   AF-A0A7W2RLY7-F1
#
_cell.length_a   1.000
_cell.length_b   1.000
_cell.length_c   1.000
_cell.angle_alpha   90.00
_cell.angle_beta   90.00
_cell.angle_gamma   90.00
#
_symmetry.space_group_name_H-M   'P 1'
#
loop_
_entity.id
_entity.type
_entity.pdbx_description
1 polymer ?
#
loop_
_entity_poly.entity_id
_entity_poly.type
_entity_poly.pdbx_seq_one_letter_code
_entity_poly.pdbx_strand_id
1 'polypeptide(L)'
;MKLYKYMSEEVALEFIKQPLLRITPRQSLNDPFECLPSISVKDKIETYINEQIIPGLKKNQVLTIEELDSFMDLHGIISLSESPDNLLMWSHYGDDHKGMVVEFDIDESDPFALFNTWEVPRESDGKFGRVSYRKSREYPYNITTESISDIRNYYYLSKADEWIYEKEYRYITPFSLANYIKNIKN
;
A
#
# COMPACT_ATOMS: atom_id res chain seq x y z
N MET A 1 16.43 -8.38 -5.51
CA MET A 1 15.50 -8.71 -6.61
C MET A 1 15.32 -7.57 -7.60
N LYS A 2 14.89 -7.87 -8.83
CA LYS A 2 14.53 -6.86 -9.84
C LYS A 2 13.02 -6.64 -9.87
N LEU A 3 12.58 -5.39 -9.80
CA LEU A 3 11.18 -5.00 -9.95
C LEU A 3 11.03 -3.82 -10.91
N TYR A 4 9.83 -3.64 -11.46
CA TYR A 4 9.60 -2.75 -12.58
C TYR A 4 8.49 -1.74 -12.28
N LYS A 5 8.68 -0.49 -12.72
CA LYS A 5 7.62 0.53 -12.72
C LYS A 5 7.23 0.89 -14.13
N TYR A 6 5.97 0.67 -14.46
CA TYR A 6 5.33 1.22 -15.65
C TYR A 6 5.00 2.69 -15.40
N MET A 7 5.29 3.54 -16.39
CA MET A 7 5.04 4.97 -16.35
C MET A 7 4.53 5.44 -17.71
N SER A 8 3.67 6.47 -17.72
CA SER A 8 3.37 7.18 -18.96
C SER A 8 4.60 7.86 -19.51
N GLU A 9 4.59 8.23 -20.80
CA GLU A 9 5.71 8.90 -21.44
C GLU A 9 6.09 10.19 -20.69
N GLU A 10 5.10 11.03 -20.36
CA GLU A 10 5.29 12.27 -19.61
C GLU A 10 5.95 12.03 -18.25
N VAL A 11 5.42 11.08 -17.46
CA VAL A 11 5.92 10.78 -16.12
C VAL A 11 7.32 10.18 -16.19
N ALA A 12 7.60 9.32 -17.16
CA ALA A 12 8.92 8.72 -17.35
C ALA A 12 9.98 9.79 -17.68
N LEU A 13 9.63 10.77 -18.53
CA LEU A 13 10.52 11.88 -18.87
C LEU A 13 10.78 12.81 -17.67
N GLU A 14 9.79 13.04 -16.81
CA GLU A 14 10.00 13.74 -15.54
C GLU A 14 10.91 12.93 -14.60
N PHE A 15 10.66 11.62 -14.48
CA PHE A 15 11.44 10.71 -13.63
C PHE A 15 12.92 10.67 -14.02
N ILE A 16 13.24 10.63 -15.32
CA ILE A 16 14.64 10.63 -15.78
C ILE A 16 15.37 11.92 -15.37
N LYS A 17 14.67 13.07 -15.40
CA LYS A 17 15.25 14.37 -15.00
C LYS A 17 15.40 14.47 -13.49
N GLN A 18 14.41 13.95 -12.75
CA GLN A 18 14.37 13.98 -11.31
C GLN A 18 13.77 12.65 -10.80
N PRO A 19 14.60 11.68 -10.39
CA PRO A 19 14.18 10.32 -10.03
C PRO A 19 13.31 10.24 -8.77
N LEU A 20 12.04 10.65 -8.89
CA LEU A 20 11.06 10.68 -7.82
C LEU A 20 9.97 9.65 -8.08
N LEU A 21 9.72 8.79 -7.08
CA LEU A 21 8.58 7.90 -7.10
C LEU A 21 7.43 8.53 -6.33
N ARG A 22 6.26 8.62 -6.97
CA ARG A 22 5.03 9.10 -6.34
C ARG A 22 4.55 8.09 -5.30
N ILE A 23 4.32 8.59 -4.09
CA ILE A 23 3.57 7.88 -3.05
C ILE A 23 2.08 8.08 -3.34
N THR A 24 1.37 7.00 -3.71
CA THR A 24 -0.05 7.06 -4.08
C THR A 24 -0.94 6.86 -2.85
N PRO A 25 -1.84 7.80 -2.50
CA PRO A 25 -2.81 7.59 -1.45
C PRO A 25 -3.77 6.46 -1.82
N ARG A 26 -4.25 5.71 -0.82
CA ARG A 26 -5.09 4.53 -1.07
C ARG A 26 -6.36 4.84 -1.88
N GLN A 27 -6.90 6.05 -1.76
CA GLN A 27 -8.08 6.53 -2.49
C GLN A 27 -7.83 6.73 -3.98
N SER A 28 -6.56 6.74 -4.42
CA SER A 28 -6.15 6.93 -5.82
C SER A 28 -5.57 5.66 -6.44
N LEU A 29 -5.73 4.50 -5.78
CA LEU A 29 -5.36 3.21 -6.36
C LEU A 29 -6.39 2.77 -7.41
N ASN A 30 -6.00 1.82 -8.26
CA ASN A 30 -6.81 1.39 -9.40
C ASN A 30 -7.98 0.48 -9.01
N ASP A 31 -7.84 -0.32 -7.96
CA ASP A 31 -8.95 -1.07 -7.41
C ASP A 31 -9.68 -0.20 -6.36
N PRO A 32 -10.94 0.20 -6.56
CA PRO A 32 -11.65 1.05 -5.61
C PRO A 32 -11.93 0.35 -4.27
N PHE A 33 -11.65 -0.94 -4.15
CA PHE A 33 -11.91 -1.77 -2.97
C PHE A 33 -10.64 -2.26 -2.27
N GLU A 34 -9.46 -2.03 -2.85
CA GLU A 34 -8.21 -2.37 -2.19
C GLU A 34 -7.92 -1.41 -1.02
N CYS A 35 -7.13 -1.84 -0.03
CA CYS A 35 -6.79 -1.05 1.15
C CYS A 35 -8.00 -0.51 1.95
N LEU A 36 -9.16 -1.14 1.76
CA LEU A 36 -10.39 -0.84 2.49
C LEU A 36 -10.79 -2.07 3.32
N PRO A 37 -10.91 -1.94 4.65
CA PRO A 37 -11.47 -3.00 5.47
C PRO A 37 -12.89 -3.37 5.03
N SER A 38 -13.18 -4.66 4.94
CA SER A 38 -14.53 -5.14 4.59
C SER A 38 -15.54 -4.85 5.71
N ILE A 39 -16.83 -4.75 5.37
CA ILE A 39 -17.91 -4.53 6.34
C ILE A 39 -17.90 -5.61 7.42
N SER A 40 -17.77 -6.89 7.04
CA SER A 40 -17.67 -7.99 8.00
C SER A 40 -16.54 -7.81 9.01
N VAL A 41 -15.40 -7.27 8.59
CA VAL A 41 -14.28 -6.99 9.51
C VAL A 41 -14.58 -5.82 10.40
N LYS A 42 -15.20 -4.77 9.88
CA LYS A 42 -15.68 -3.63 10.68
C LYS A 42 -16.65 -4.12 11.77
N ASP A 43 -17.64 -4.93 11.41
CA ASP A 43 -18.61 -5.50 12.36
C ASP A 43 -17.94 -6.39 13.43
N LYS A 44 -16.96 -7.20 13.04
CA LYS A 44 -16.18 -8.03 13.98
C LYS A 44 -15.35 -7.18 14.94
N ILE A 45 -14.75 -6.08 14.46
CA ILE A 45 -14.04 -5.13 15.30
C ILE A 45 -15.04 -4.52 16.29
N GLU A 46 -16.16 -3.96 15.82
CA GLU A 46 -17.18 -3.36 16.71
C GLU A 46 -17.71 -4.34 17.75
N THR A 47 -18.00 -5.58 17.35
CA THR A 47 -18.46 -6.64 18.26
C THR A 47 -17.42 -6.91 19.34
N TYR A 48 -16.15 -7.10 18.95
CA TYR A 48 -15.05 -7.32 19.88
C TYR A 48 -14.89 -6.14 20.86
N ILE A 49 -14.96 -4.90 20.35
CA ILE A 49 -14.90 -3.69 21.18
C ILE A 49 -16.02 -3.70 22.23
N ASN A 50 -17.26 -3.98 21.81
CA ASN A 50 -18.42 -4.01 22.71
C ASN A 50 -18.31 -5.11 23.77
N GLU A 51 -17.79 -6.28 23.43
CA GLU A 51 -17.55 -7.38 24.37
C GLU A 51 -16.46 -7.04 25.41
N GLN A 52 -15.38 -6.38 24.99
CA GLN A 52 -14.28 -5.98 25.87
C GLN A 52 -14.59 -4.76 26.76
N ILE A 53 -15.54 -3.92 26.36
CA ILE A 53 -16.03 -2.81 27.20
C ILE A 53 -16.81 -3.34 28.43
N ILE A 54 -17.37 -4.55 28.37
CA ILE A 54 -18.28 -5.09 29.41
C ILE A 54 -17.56 -5.75 30.61
N PRO A 55 -16.22 -5.94 30.63
CA PRO A 55 -15.50 -6.03 31.91
C PRO A 55 -14.30 -5.08 32.00
N GLY A 56 -14.58 -3.78 32.20
CA GLY A 56 -13.68 -2.89 32.95
C GLY A 56 -12.42 -2.38 32.25
N LEU A 57 -12.26 -2.60 30.94
CA LEU A 57 -11.17 -2.01 30.16
C LEU A 57 -11.39 -0.50 29.95
N LYS A 58 -10.42 0.31 30.36
CA LYS A 58 -10.41 1.75 30.15
C LYS A 58 -10.44 2.03 28.64
N LYS A 59 -11.35 2.91 28.22
CA LYS A 59 -11.60 3.41 26.86
C LYS A 59 -10.37 3.81 26.02
N ASN A 60 -9.18 3.92 26.64
CA ASN A 60 -7.93 4.37 26.01
C ASN A 60 -7.07 3.24 25.40
N GLN A 61 -7.51 1.98 25.41
CA GLN A 61 -6.74 0.85 24.85
C GLN A 61 -7.43 0.12 23.70
N VAL A 62 -8.61 0.57 23.29
CA VAL A 62 -9.42 -0.11 22.28
C VAL A 62 -9.47 0.77 21.04
N LEU A 63 -8.65 0.43 20.04
CA LEU A 63 -8.58 1.16 18.77
C LEU A 63 -9.86 0.96 17.94
N THR A 64 -10.45 2.04 17.43
CA THR A 64 -11.69 2.01 16.64
C THR A 64 -11.44 1.83 15.13
N ILE A 65 -12.50 1.61 14.36
CA ILE A 65 -12.42 1.58 12.89
C ILE A 65 -11.96 2.93 12.35
N GLU A 66 -12.40 4.04 12.95
CA GLU A 66 -11.98 5.38 12.56
C GLU A 66 -10.48 5.58 12.76
N GLU A 67 -9.90 5.05 13.84
CA GLU A 67 -8.45 5.11 14.05
C GLU A 67 -7.68 4.24 13.06
N LEU A 68 -8.21 3.06 12.71
CA LEU A 68 -7.64 2.22 11.64
C LEU A 68 -7.65 2.95 10.29
N ASP A 69 -8.80 3.48 9.88
CA ASP A 69 -8.95 4.22 8.63
C ASP A 69 -8.05 5.49 8.63
N SER A 70 -8.05 6.25 9.72
CA SER A 70 -7.20 7.45 9.88
C SER A 70 -5.72 7.12 9.78
N PHE A 71 -5.28 6.03 10.42
CA PHE A 71 -3.91 5.56 10.31
C PHE A 71 -3.57 5.21 8.86
N MET A 72 -4.46 4.47 8.18
CA MET A 72 -4.25 4.08 6.80
C MET A 72 -4.19 5.28 5.85
N ASP A 73 -4.93 6.34 6.15
CA ASP A 73 -4.94 7.61 5.41
C ASP A 73 -3.65 8.43 5.57
N LEU A 74 -2.83 8.14 6.58
CA LEU A 74 -1.50 8.76 6.73
C LEU A 74 -0.41 8.08 5.89
N HIS A 75 -0.76 7.00 5.19
CA HIS A 75 0.17 6.21 4.38
C HIS A 75 -0.20 6.28 2.90
N GLY A 76 0.81 6.06 2.06
CA GLY A 76 0.58 5.75 0.66
C GLY A 76 1.49 4.64 0.17
N ILE A 77 1.31 4.33 -1.11
CA ILE A 77 1.80 3.11 -1.73
C ILE A 77 2.61 3.44 -2.98
N ILE A 78 3.77 2.80 -3.11
CA ILE A 78 4.54 2.73 -4.34
C ILE A 78 4.43 1.30 -4.86
N SER A 79 3.70 1.12 -5.95
CA SER A 79 3.49 -0.17 -6.61
C SER A 79 4.56 -0.45 -7.66
N LEU A 80 5.18 -1.63 -7.60
CA LEU A 80 6.13 -2.17 -8.58
C LEU A 80 5.67 -3.56 -9.05
N SER A 81 6.08 -4.00 -10.23
CA SER A 81 5.72 -5.31 -10.81
C SER A 81 6.93 -6.24 -10.90
N GLU A 82 6.72 -7.55 -10.85
CA GLU A 82 7.75 -8.56 -11.20
C GLU A 82 8.02 -8.66 -12.72
N SER A 83 7.16 -8.12 -13.59
CA SER A 83 7.27 -8.27 -15.06
C SER A 83 7.48 -6.91 -15.74
N PRO A 84 8.42 -6.78 -16.69
CA PRO A 84 8.53 -5.60 -17.56
C PRO A 84 7.67 -5.71 -18.83
N ASP A 85 7.16 -6.89 -19.13
CA ASP A 85 6.63 -7.29 -20.43
C ASP A 85 5.20 -7.85 -20.37
N ASN A 86 4.36 -7.33 -19.46
CA ASN A 86 2.96 -7.69 -19.40
C ASN A 86 2.09 -6.75 -20.26
N LEU A 87 1.37 -7.31 -21.24
CA LEU A 87 0.53 -6.55 -22.18
C LEU A 87 -0.54 -5.68 -21.49
N LEU A 88 -1.23 -6.22 -20.47
CA LEU A 88 -2.27 -5.49 -19.74
C LEU A 88 -1.66 -4.34 -18.92
N MET A 89 -0.49 -4.57 -18.31
CA MET A 89 0.25 -3.52 -17.60
C MET A 89 0.66 -2.37 -18.54
N TRP A 90 1.11 -2.70 -19.75
CA TRP A 90 1.44 -1.70 -20.77
C TRP A 90 0.21 -0.89 -21.21
N SER A 91 -0.96 -1.52 -21.33
CA SER A 91 -2.20 -0.80 -21.64
C SER A 91 -2.61 0.13 -20.48
N HIS A 92 -2.63 -0.37 -19.25
CA HIS A 92 -3.15 0.40 -18.11
C HIS A 92 -2.19 1.46 -17.56
N TYR A 93 -0.90 1.16 -17.52
CA TYR A 93 0.09 1.99 -16.81
C TYR A 93 1.23 2.47 -17.70
N GLY A 94 1.37 1.89 -18.89
CA GLY A 94 2.33 2.28 -19.91
C GLY A 94 1.73 3.22 -20.97
N ASP A 95 0.73 4.03 -20.62
CA ASP A 95 0.12 5.04 -21.50
C ASP A 95 -0.30 4.48 -22.87
N ASP A 96 -1.18 3.48 -22.84
CA ASP A 96 -1.64 2.75 -24.02
C ASP A 96 -0.46 2.25 -24.89
N HIS A 97 0.53 1.62 -24.26
CA HIS A 97 1.75 1.07 -24.89
C HIS A 97 2.76 2.09 -25.43
N LYS A 98 2.66 3.38 -25.08
CA LYS A 98 3.58 4.44 -25.54
C LYS A 98 4.59 4.89 -24.48
N GLY A 99 4.33 4.52 -23.23
CA GLY A 99 5.13 4.91 -22.08
C GLY A 99 6.45 4.15 -21.97
N MET A 100 6.94 4.04 -20.73
CA MET A 100 8.21 3.39 -20.44
C MET A 100 8.11 2.49 -19.22
N VAL A 101 9.06 1.55 -19.12
CA VAL A 101 9.26 0.70 -17.96
C VAL A 101 10.66 0.92 -17.41
N VAL A 102 10.75 1.16 -16.11
CA VAL A 102 12.02 1.33 -15.38
C VAL A 102 12.26 0.12 -14.49
N GLU A 103 13.42 -0.51 -14.60
CA GLU A 103 13.88 -1.59 -13.71
C GLU A 103 14.58 -0.99 -12.48
N PHE A 104 14.25 -1.51 -11.31
CA PHE A 104 14.89 -1.22 -10.03
C PHE A 104 15.53 -2.50 -9.49
N ASP A 105 16.78 -2.41 -9.09
CA ASP A 105 17.45 -3.46 -8.32
C ASP A 105 17.28 -3.17 -6.83
N ILE A 106 16.59 -4.08 -6.14
CA ILE A 106 16.17 -3.93 -4.75
C ILE A 106 16.92 -4.93 -3.89
N ASP A 107 17.64 -4.42 -2.89
CA ASP A 107 18.22 -5.27 -1.85
C ASP A 107 17.09 -5.79 -0.96
N GLU A 108 16.88 -7.11 -0.94
CA GLU A 108 15.81 -7.72 -0.14
C GLU A 108 16.11 -7.68 1.37
N SER A 109 17.38 -7.52 1.74
CA SER A 109 17.80 -7.38 3.14
C SER A 109 17.57 -5.97 3.68
N ASP A 110 17.56 -4.97 2.81
CA ASP A 110 17.20 -3.58 3.11
C ASP A 110 16.47 -2.91 1.93
N PRO A 111 15.18 -3.22 1.71
CA PRO A 111 14.45 -2.72 0.55
C PRO A 111 14.32 -1.19 0.52
N PHE A 112 14.33 -0.56 1.69
CA PHE A 112 14.19 0.89 1.80
C PHE A 112 15.47 1.66 1.45
N ALA A 113 16.63 0.98 1.36
CA ALA A 113 17.87 1.56 0.84
C ALA A 113 17.73 2.07 -0.61
N LEU A 114 16.69 1.65 -1.33
CA LEU A 114 16.34 2.20 -2.65
C LEU A 114 16.10 3.71 -2.61
N PHE A 115 15.58 4.23 -1.49
CA PHE A 115 15.20 5.64 -1.38
C PHE A 115 16.28 6.45 -0.67
N ASN A 116 16.55 7.65 -1.20
CA ASN A 116 17.38 8.63 -0.53
C ASN A 116 16.57 9.40 0.54
N THR A 117 16.00 8.67 1.49
CA THR A 117 15.32 9.24 2.65
C THR A 117 16.31 9.39 3.81
N TRP A 118 16.02 10.30 4.74
CA TRP A 118 16.68 10.27 6.05
C TRP A 118 16.34 8.93 6.67
N GLU A 119 17.33 8.19 7.19
CA GLU A 119 17.20 6.82 7.71
C GLU A 119 15.76 6.53 8.12
N VAL A 120 15.05 5.73 7.32
CA VAL A 120 13.69 5.31 7.67
C VAL A 120 13.82 4.71 9.07
N PRO A 121 13.25 5.34 10.12
CA PRO A 121 13.51 4.87 11.47
C PRO A 121 13.16 3.39 11.55
N ARG A 122 13.93 2.58 12.28
CA ARG A 122 13.56 1.17 12.49
C ARG A 122 12.14 1.01 13.09
N GLU A 123 11.65 2.06 13.73
CA GLU A 123 10.28 2.18 14.27
C GLU A 123 9.27 2.75 13.26
N SER A 124 9.66 3.03 12.03
CA SER A 124 8.72 3.51 11.01
C SER A 124 7.69 2.43 10.72
N ASP A 125 6.45 2.85 10.46
CA ASP A 125 5.41 1.99 9.92
C ASP A 125 5.59 1.67 8.42
N GLY A 126 6.81 1.88 7.90
CA GLY A 126 7.20 1.52 6.54
C GLY A 126 7.22 0.01 6.34
N LYS A 127 6.68 -0.46 5.22
CA LYS A 127 6.67 -1.89 4.87
C LYS A 127 6.96 -2.11 3.39
N PHE A 128 7.75 -3.12 3.08
CA PHE A 128 7.88 -3.66 1.73
C PHE A 128 7.29 -5.07 1.69
N GLY A 129 6.48 -5.38 0.67
CA GLY A 129 5.89 -6.70 0.58
C GLY A 129 5.19 -6.99 -0.74
N ARG A 130 5.12 -8.28 -1.06
CA ARG A 130 4.37 -8.81 -2.22
C ARG A 130 2.87 -8.75 -1.95
N VAL A 131 2.11 -8.36 -2.96
CA VAL A 131 0.65 -8.39 -2.93
C VAL A 131 0.15 -9.83 -3.02
N SER A 132 -0.80 -10.16 -2.16
CA SER A 132 -1.54 -11.42 -2.16
C SER A 132 -2.89 -11.24 -2.84
N TYR A 133 -3.12 -12.02 -3.89
CA TYR A 133 -4.32 -11.96 -4.71
C TYR A 133 -5.38 -12.93 -4.20
N ARG A 134 -6.62 -12.46 -4.07
CA ARG A 134 -7.72 -13.23 -3.46
C ARG A 134 -9.08 -12.80 -3.96
N LYS A 135 -10.02 -13.75 -4.06
CA LYS A 135 -11.44 -13.46 -4.37
C LYS A 135 -12.19 -12.83 -3.20
N SER A 136 -11.92 -13.29 -1.99
CA SER A 136 -12.57 -12.78 -0.78
C SER A 136 -11.70 -11.74 -0.09
N ARG A 137 -12.31 -10.61 0.29
CA ARG A 137 -11.69 -9.51 1.03
C ARG A 137 -11.82 -9.66 2.56
N GLU A 138 -12.44 -10.73 3.04
CA GLU A 138 -12.61 -10.97 4.47
C GLU A 138 -11.26 -11.21 5.13
N TYR A 139 -11.05 -10.65 6.32
CA TYR A 139 -9.91 -11.00 7.16
C TYR A 139 -10.15 -12.39 7.77
N PRO A 140 -9.29 -13.38 7.49
CA PRO A 140 -9.59 -14.79 7.79
C PRO A 140 -9.25 -15.19 9.23
N TYR A 141 -8.62 -14.31 10.01
CA TYR A 141 -8.17 -14.62 11.37
C TYR A 141 -9.10 -14.02 12.42
N ASN A 142 -8.99 -14.53 13.64
CA ASN A 142 -9.69 -13.97 14.79
C ASN A 142 -9.14 -12.58 15.12
N ILE A 143 -10.04 -11.67 15.49
CA ILE A 143 -9.66 -10.31 15.87
C ILE A 143 -9.31 -10.29 17.37
N THR A 144 -8.13 -9.80 17.69
CA THR A 144 -7.59 -9.62 19.03
C THR A 144 -7.13 -8.16 19.20
N THR A 145 -6.78 -7.75 20.43
CA THR A 145 -6.20 -6.43 20.73
C THR A 145 -4.92 -6.13 19.94
N GLU A 146 -4.17 -7.15 19.53
CA GLU A 146 -2.90 -7.00 18.80
C GLU A 146 -3.11 -7.04 17.27
N SER A 147 -4.31 -7.38 16.80
CA SER A 147 -4.60 -7.65 15.40
C SER A 147 -4.62 -6.42 14.50
N ILE A 148 -4.58 -5.19 15.02
CA ILE A 148 -4.73 -3.97 14.20
C ILE A 148 -3.63 -3.85 13.15
N SER A 149 -2.37 -4.06 13.56
CA SER A 149 -1.24 -4.06 12.62
C SER A 149 -1.41 -5.14 11.55
N ASP A 150 -1.88 -6.33 11.95
CA ASP A 150 -2.09 -7.46 11.05
C ASP A 150 -3.25 -7.23 10.07
N ILE A 151 -4.37 -6.69 10.54
CA ILE A 151 -5.52 -6.31 9.72
C ILE A 151 -5.11 -5.25 8.71
N ARG A 152 -4.41 -4.21 9.16
CA ARG A 152 -3.87 -3.17 8.29
C ARG A 152 -2.94 -3.75 7.23
N ASN A 153 -1.95 -4.53 7.65
CA ASN A 153 -0.99 -5.17 6.76
C ASN A 153 -1.66 -6.11 5.76
N TYR A 154 -2.67 -6.84 6.21
CA TYR A 154 -3.50 -7.68 5.36
C TYR A 154 -4.14 -6.85 4.25
N TYR A 155 -4.80 -5.75 4.58
CA TYR A 155 -5.47 -4.91 3.58
C TYR A 155 -4.52 -4.14 2.68
N TYR A 156 -3.35 -3.72 3.17
CA TYR A 156 -2.31 -3.10 2.32
C TYR A 156 -1.75 -4.04 1.27
N LEU A 157 -1.65 -5.33 1.57
CA LEU A 157 -1.01 -6.34 0.73
C LEU A 157 -2.04 -7.32 0.16
N SER A 158 -3.29 -6.90 0.02
CA SER A 158 -4.34 -7.71 -0.59
C SER A 158 -5.01 -6.97 -1.74
N LYS A 159 -5.22 -7.69 -2.84
CA LYS A 159 -5.90 -7.19 -4.04
C LYS A 159 -6.80 -8.27 -4.64
N ALA A 160 -7.81 -7.86 -5.39
CA ALA A 160 -8.69 -8.80 -6.09
C ALA A 160 -7.89 -9.64 -7.10
N ASP A 161 -8.24 -10.91 -7.28
CA ASP A 161 -7.47 -11.82 -8.16
C ASP A 161 -7.63 -11.49 -9.65
N GLU A 162 -8.60 -10.67 -10.02
CA GLU A 162 -8.69 -10.06 -11.35
C GLU A 162 -7.43 -9.24 -11.72
N TRP A 163 -6.70 -8.72 -10.72
CA TRP A 163 -5.45 -7.97 -10.90
C TRP A 163 -4.18 -8.82 -10.75
N ILE A 164 -4.30 -10.16 -10.68
CA ILE A 164 -3.15 -11.06 -10.44
C ILE A 164 -2.02 -10.93 -11.46
N TYR A 165 -2.35 -10.48 -12.67
CA TYR A 165 -1.38 -10.26 -13.75
C TYR A 165 -0.38 -9.13 -13.44
N GLU A 166 -0.70 -8.23 -12.51
CA GLU A 166 0.20 -7.13 -12.11
C GLU A 166 1.45 -7.64 -11.38
N LYS A 167 1.37 -8.80 -10.71
CA LYS A 167 2.47 -9.39 -9.91
C LYS A 167 3.15 -8.34 -9.01
N GLU A 168 2.32 -7.67 -8.21
CA GLU A 168 2.67 -6.42 -7.57
C GLU A 168 3.47 -6.63 -6.27
N TYR A 169 4.46 -5.77 -6.05
CA TYR A 169 5.07 -5.47 -4.77
C TYR A 169 4.78 -4.03 -4.39
N ARG A 170 4.63 -3.79 -3.09
CA ARG A 170 4.32 -2.48 -2.53
C ARG A 170 5.38 -2.07 -1.54
N TYR A 171 5.84 -0.83 -1.69
CA TYR A 171 6.28 -0.06 -0.53
C TYR A 171 5.07 0.67 0.04
N ILE A 172 4.78 0.41 1.30
CA ILE A 172 3.84 1.17 2.13
C ILE A 172 4.67 2.12 2.97
N THR A 173 4.38 3.41 2.91
CA THR A 173 5.16 4.43 3.60
C THR A 173 4.25 5.52 4.16
N PRO A 174 4.52 6.02 5.37
CA PRO A 174 3.92 7.27 5.86
C PRO A 174 4.21 8.43 4.89
N PHE A 175 3.26 9.33 4.70
CA PHE A 175 3.49 10.55 3.91
C PHE A 175 4.54 11.48 4.53
N SER A 176 4.75 11.40 5.84
CA SER A 176 5.77 12.17 6.55
C SER A 176 7.21 11.83 6.13
N LEU A 177 7.43 10.67 5.50
CA LEU A 177 8.73 10.29 4.95
C LEU A 177 9.00 10.86 3.54
N ALA A 178 8.03 11.54 2.93
CA ALA A 178 8.21 12.14 1.61
C ALA A 178 9.23 13.29 1.65
N ASN A 179 10.27 13.22 0.81
CA ASN A 179 11.28 14.26 0.71
C ASN A 179 10.86 15.45 -0.18
N TYR A 180 9.77 15.30 -0.94
CA TYR A 180 9.33 16.29 -1.90
C TYR A 180 7.80 16.30 -2.03
N ILE A 181 7.20 17.49 -2.01
CA ILE A 181 5.76 17.69 -2.19
C ILE A 181 5.56 18.52 -3.47
N LYS A 182 5.00 17.90 -4.52
CA LYS A 182 4.63 18.58 -5.77
C LYS A 182 3.20 19.12 -5.64
N ASN A 183 3.05 20.43 -5.52
CA ASN A 183 1.73 21.08 -5.62
C ASN A 183 1.32 21.12 -7.09
N ILE A 184 0.38 20.27 -7.49
CA ILE A 184 -0.23 20.34 -8.82
C ILE A 184 -1.28 21.44 -8.76
N LYS A 185 -1.03 22.57 -9.44
CA LYS A 185 -2.08 23.57 -9.68
C LYS A 185 -3.01 22.98 -10.74
N ASN A 186 -4.28 22.82 -10.40
CA ASN A 186 -5.35 22.48 -11.33
C ASN A 186 -5.50 23.56 -12.42
#